data_AF-A0A4T0FUV8-F1
#
_entry.id   AF-A0A4T0FUV8-F1
#
_cell.length_a   1.000
_cell.length_b   1.000
_cell.length_c   1.000
_cell.angle_alpha   90.00
_cell.angle_beta   90.00
_cell.angle_gamma   90.00
#
_symmetry.space_group_name_H-M   'P 1'
#
loop_
_entity.id
_entity.type
_entity.pdbx_description
1 polymer ?
#
loop_
_entity_poly.entity_id
_entity_poly.type
_entity_poly.pdbx_seq_one_letter_code
_entity_poly.pdbx_strand_id
1 'polypeptide(L)'
;MEQTSKADEQSILDNLESSLTGLSQSLLEVGVAASEVPASEDGNADGQSSGVPRKLTASRQHRQIEAIHRDAGTVGGDRVGWGALIAYTLSHSLSHVDQGKNPNLYTKDFVEQVAGENMFMNGKLHSMKTYQDMLATALSENFSELAPEIDKRRV
;
A
#
# COMPACT_ATOMS: atom_id res chain seq x y z
N MET A 1 -24.65 -5.79 0.61
CA MET A 1 -24.12 -5.25 1.88
C MET A 1 -22.62 -4.96 1.82
N GLU A 2 -21.83 -5.57 0.93
CA GLU A 2 -20.38 -5.29 0.83
C GLU A 2 -20.02 -3.98 0.10
N GLN A 3 -20.90 -3.48 -0.78
CA GLN A 3 -20.62 -2.26 -1.57
C GLN A 3 -20.76 -0.95 -0.78
N THR A 4 -21.57 -0.90 0.27
CA THR A 4 -21.74 0.31 1.10
C THR A 4 -20.51 0.57 1.96
N SER A 5 -19.84 -0.48 2.44
CA SER A 5 -18.60 -0.36 3.23
C SER A 5 -17.43 0.22 2.45
N LYS A 6 -17.29 -0.12 1.16
CA LYS A 6 -16.21 0.42 0.30
C LYS A 6 -16.42 1.89 -0.05
N ALA A 7 -17.67 2.33 -0.20
CA ALA A 7 -18.00 3.72 -0.48
C ALA A 7 -17.65 4.64 0.71
N ASP A 8 -17.93 4.16 1.93
CA ASP A 8 -17.59 4.89 3.16
C ASP A 8 -16.07 4.94 3.39
N GLU A 9 -15.35 3.84 3.17
CA GLU A 9 -13.87 3.83 3.23
C GLU A 9 -13.24 4.80 2.23
N GLN A 10 -13.73 4.83 0.99
CA GLN A 10 -13.21 5.73 -0.05
C GLN A 10 -13.43 7.20 0.32
N SER A 11 -14.61 7.54 0.86
CA SER A 11 -14.89 8.90 1.33
C SER A 11 -13.97 9.33 2.47
N ILE A 12 -13.59 8.41 3.37
CA ILE A 12 -12.65 8.71 4.46
C ILE A 12 -11.25 8.98 3.89
N LEU A 13 -10.80 8.20 2.92
CA LEU A 13 -9.50 8.42 2.25
C LEU A 13 -9.46 9.77 1.52
N ASP A 14 -10.53 10.13 0.80
CA ASP A 14 -10.63 11.41 0.09
C ASP A 14 -10.57 12.61 1.07
N ASN A 15 -11.21 12.48 2.23
CA ASN A 15 -11.17 13.50 3.29
C ASN A 15 -9.77 13.63 3.93
N LEU A 16 -9.08 12.51 4.14
CA LEU A 16 -7.70 12.49 4.64
C LEU A 16 -6.74 13.12 3.63
N GLU A 17 -6.87 12.82 2.34
CA GLU A 17 -6.06 13.41 1.27
C GLU A 17 -6.27 14.93 1.18
N SER A 18 -7.53 15.39 1.23
CA SER A 18 -7.85 16.81 1.26
C SER A 18 -7.22 17.53 2.47
N SER A 19 -7.28 16.89 3.64
CA SER A 19 -6.69 17.43 4.88
C SER A 19 -5.16 17.47 4.83
N LEU A 20 -4.51 16.42 4.33
CA LEU A 20 -3.05 16.35 4.17
C LEU A 20 -2.54 17.40 3.17
N THR A 21 -3.25 17.56 2.05
CA THR A 21 -2.94 18.58 1.04
C THR A 21 -3.07 19.97 1.62
N GLY A 22 -4.15 20.22 2.36
CA GLY A 22 -4.36 21.49 3.04
C GLY A 22 -3.29 21.80 4.10
N LEU A 23 -2.83 20.79 4.84
CA LEU A 23 -1.75 20.92 5.82
C LEU A 23 -0.43 21.27 5.14
N SER A 24 -0.09 20.56 4.05
CA SER A 24 1.12 20.82 3.26
C SER A 24 1.14 22.26 2.74
N GLN A 25 0.04 22.73 2.16
CA GLN A 25 -0.09 24.11 1.68
C GLN A 25 0.05 25.12 2.81
N SER A 26 -0.57 24.86 3.98
CA SER A 26 -0.44 25.76 5.13
C SER A 26 0.97 25.77 5.73
N LEU A 27 1.69 24.66 5.69
CA LEU A 27 3.10 24.59 6.10
C LEU A 27 4.00 25.36 5.14
N LEU A 28 3.71 25.29 3.83
CA LEU A 28 4.42 26.03 2.79
C LEU A 28 4.22 27.55 2.99
N GLU A 29 2.98 28.00 3.21
CA GLU A 29 2.66 29.40 3.49
C GLU A 29 3.36 29.92 4.75
N VAL A 30 3.42 29.12 5.81
CA VAL A 30 4.15 29.48 7.04
C VAL A 30 5.65 29.49 6.81
N GLY A 31 6.19 28.56 6.02
CA GLY A 31 7.60 28.54 5.63
C GLY A 31 7.99 29.80 4.85
N VAL A 32 7.17 30.24 3.89
CA VAL A 32 7.38 31.48 3.14
C VAL A 32 7.31 32.69 4.08
N ALA A 33 6.28 32.78 4.92
CA ALA A 33 6.12 33.89 5.87
C ALA A 33 7.20 33.93 6.98
N ALA A 34 7.83 32.80 7.29
CA ALA A 34 8.97 32.74 8.20
C ALA A 34 10.31 33.03 7.51
N SER A 35 10.43 32.71 6.22
CA SER A 35 11.59 33.00 5.37
C SER A 35 11.66 34.47 4.97
N GLU A 36 10.52 35.13 4.78
CA GLU A 36 10.43 36.57 4.66
C GLU A 36 10.69 37.20 6.03
N VAL A 37 11.97 37.33 6.39
CA VAL A 37 12.41 38.17 7.51
C VAL A 37 12.11 39.61 7.12
N PRO A 38 11.16 40.33 7.76
CA PRO A 38 11.18 41.77 7.66
C PRO A 38 12.47 42.22 8.34
N ALA A 39 13.44 42.70 7.55
CA ALA A 39 14.46 43.55 8.10
C ALA A 39 13.74 44.77 8.71
N SER A 40 14.13 45.13 9.93
CA SER A 40 13.66 46.25 10.75
C SER A 40 12.42 45.99 11.62
N GLU A 41 12.71 45.72 12.90
CA GLU A 41 11.97 46.30 14.02
C GLU A 41 11.89 47.83 13.85
N ASP A 42 10.77 48.41 14.26
CA ASP A 42 10.46 49.85 14.34
C ASP A 42 10.19 50.62 13.02
N GLY A 43 8.90 50.81 12.70
CA GLY A 43 8.47 51.88 11.79
C GLY A 43 7.11 51.73 11.14
N ASN A 44 6.13 52.46 11.68
CA ASN A 44 4.94 52.99 11.00
C ASN A 44 3.83 52.02 10.53
N ALA A 45 2.67 52.14 11.15
CA ALA A 45 1.41 51.53 10.76
C ALA A 45 0.89 52.19 9.48
N ASP A 46 1.24 51.65 8.30
CA ASP A 46 0.43 51.70 7.05
C ASP A 46 1.12 50.91 5.91
N GLY A 47 1.76 49.79 6.26
CA GLY A 47 2.34 48.86 5.30
C GLY A 47 1.38 47.72 5.01
N GLN A 48 0.69 47.79 3.88
CA GLN A 48 -0.18 46.74 3.36
C GLN A 48 0.67 45.52 2.93
N SER A 49 1.20 44.76 3.88
CA SER A 49 1.83 43.47 3.59
C SER A 49 0.73 42.49 3.21
N SER A 50 0.70 42.06 1.96
CA SER A 50 -0.21 41.05 1.38
C SER A 50 0.01 39.63 1.92
N GLY A 51 0.51 39.50 3.15
CA GLY A 51 0.77 38.23 3.82
C GLY A 51 -0.44 37.82 4.65
N VAL A 52 -0.92 36.60 4.46
CA VAL A 52 -1.94 35.98 5.32
C VAL A 52 -1.48 36.11 6.78
N PRO A 53 -2.32 36.64 7.71
CA PRO A 53 -1.86 36.94 9.06
C PRO A 53 -1.36 35.68 9.77
N ARG A 54 -0.17 35.74 10.37
CA ARG A 54 0.54 34.62 11.02
C ARG A 54 -0.29 33.86 12.08
N LYS A 55 -1.30 34.51 12.69
CA LYS A 55 -2.25 33.90 13.63
C LYS A 55 -3.33 33.04 12.93
N LEU A 56 -3.74 33.44 11.72
CA LEU A 56 -4.75 32.72 10.93
C LEU A 56 -4.18 31.42 10.37
N THR A 57 -2.91 31.41 9.94
CA THR A 57 -2.21 30.19 9.51
C THR A 57 -2.03 29.17 10.63
N ALA A 58 -1.58 29.58 11.83
CA ALA A 58 -1.47 28.67 12.97
C ALA A 58 -2.82 28.04 13.37
N SER A 59 -3.91 28.82 13.33
CA SER A 59 -5.26 28.33 13.64
C SER A 59 -5.84 27.39 12.57
N ARG A 60 -5.34 27.45 11.33
CA ARG A 60 -5.69 26.54 10.24
C ARG A 60 -4.91 25.22 10.37
N GLN A 61 -3.61 25.28 10.65
CA GLN A 61 -2.78 24.10 10.92
C GLN A 61 -3.34 23.28 12.07
N HIS A 62 -3.66 23.93 13.19
CA HIS A 62 -4.20 23.23 14.36
C HIS A 62 -5.50 22.49 14.04
N ARG A 63 -6.43 23.13 13.31
CA ARG A 63 -7.69 22.50 12.88
C ARG A 63 -7.49 21.33 11.92
N GLN A 64 -6.51 21.39 11.02
CA GLN A 64 -6.21 20.30 10.10
C GLN A 64 -5.56 19.11 10.83
N ILE A 65 -4.68 19.36 11.80
CA ILE A 65 -4.08 18.31 12.65
C ILE A 65 -5.17 17.58 13.44
N GLU A 66 -6.12 18.32 14.03
CA GLU A 66 -7.25 17.74 14.76
C GLU A 66 -8.18 16.91 13.86
N ALA A 67 -8.44 17.37 12.63
CA ALA A 67 -9.23 16.62 11.65
C ALA A 67 -8.55 15.29 11.28
N ILE A 68 -7.23 15.30 11.02
CA ILE A 68 -6.46 14.09 10.72
C ILE A 68 -6.48 13.12 11.92
N HIS A 69 -6.30 13.61 13.15
CA HIS A 69 -6.32 12.76 14.34
C HIS A 69 -7.69 12.09 14.56
N ARG A 70 -8.79 12.81 14.30
CA ARG A 70 -10.14 12.27 14.41
C ARG A 70 -10.40 11.19 13.35
N ASP A 71 -10.03 11.46 12.10
CA ASP A 71 -10.38 10.61 10.97
C ASP A 71 -9.44 9.39 10.84
N ALA A 72 -8.19 9.49 11.32
CA ALA A 72 -7.27 8.35 11.43
C ALA A 72 -7.68 7.34 12.50
N GLY A 73 -8.31 7.79 13.60
CA GLY A 73 -8.81 6.91 14.66
C GLY A 73 -9.95 5.99 14.21
N THR A 74 -10.71 6.37 13.18
CA THR A 74 -11.84 5.60 12.63
C THR A 74 -11.43 4.49 11.65
N VAL A 75 -10.24 4.56 11.05
CA VAL A 75 -9.77 3.58 10.05
C VAL A 75 -9.18 2.31 10.71
N GLY A 76 -8.94 2.33 12.03
CA GLY A 76 -8.32 1.23 12.78
C GLY A 76 -9.24 0.07 13.20
N GLY A 77 -10.50 0.05 12.75
CA GLY A 77 -11.49 -0.97 13.16
C GLY A 77 -11.32 -2.33 12.47
N ASP A 78 -10.99 -3.36 13.25
CA ASP A 78 -11.23 -4.80 13.00
C ASP A 78 -10.79 -5.39 11.63
N ARG A 79 -9.47 -5.57 11.45
CA ARG A 79 -8.91 -6.47 10.41
C ARG A 79 -8.20 -7.69 11.02
N VAL A 80 -8.89 -8.43 11.90
CA VAL A 80 -8.30 -9.59 12.61
C VAL A 80 -8.24 -10.88 11.75
N GLY A 81 -8.88 -10.93 10.58
CA GLY A 81 -8.86 -12.13 9.72
C GLY A 81 -7.74 -12.20 8.65
N TRP A 82 -7.23 -11.04 8.20
CA TRP A 82 -6.19 -10.90 7.16
C TRP A 82 -4.94 -10.16 7.66
N GLY A 83 -4.87 -9.92 8.98
CA GLY A 83 -3.94 -8.98 9.61
C GLY A 83 -2.46 -9.28 9.37
N ALA A 84 -2.07 -10.55 9.20
CA ALA A 84 -0.66 -10.90 9.00
C ALA A 84 -0.12 -10.50 7.60
N LEU A 85 -0.89 -10.72 6.55
CA LEU A 85 -0.51 -10.35 5.18
C LEU A 85 -0.57 -8.84 4.95
N ILE A 86 -1.59 -8.18 5.53
CA ILE A 86 -1.71 -6.72 5.48
C ILE A 86 -0.62 -6.05 6.33
N ALA A 87 -0.29 -6.56 7.52
CA ALA A 87 0.77 -5.97 8.34
C ALA A 87 2.16 -6.07 7.70
N TYR A 88 2.48 -7.18 7.04
CA TYR A 88 3.77 -7.34 6.35
C TYR A 88 3.88 -6.44 5.12
N THR A 89 2.80 -6.31 4.34
CA THR A 89 2.76 -5.39 3.19
C THR A 89 2.81 -3.92 3.64
N LEU A 90 2.11 -3.56 4.73
CA LEU A 90 2.13 -2.20 5.28
C LEU A 90 3.54 -1.79 5.72
N SER A 91 4.26 -2.65 6.44
CA SER A 91 5.60 -2.33 6.95
C SER A 91 6.61 -2.08 5.82
N HIS A 92 6.55 -2.87 4.75
CA HIS A 92 7.44 -2.72 3.61
C HIS A 92 7.07 -1.47 2.80
N SER A 93 5.78 -1.24 2.53
CA SER A 93 5.32 -0.03 1.85
C SER A 93 5.70 1.25 2.60
N LEU A 94 5.65 1.24 3.94
CA LEU A 94 6.08 2.35 4.79
C LEU A 94 7.58 2.60 4.65
N SER A 95 8.40 1.54 4.63
CA SER A 95 9.84 1.68 4.37
C SER A 95 10.15 2.25 2.98
N HIS A 96 9.30 2.02 1.97
CA HIS A 96 9.45 2.67 0.67
C HIS A 96 9.18 4.17 0.76
N VAL A 97 8.14 4.57 1.51
CA VAL A 97 7.83 5.99 1.77
C VAL A 97 8.98 6.65 2.54
N ASP A 98 9.50 6.02 3.59
CA ASP A 98 10.63 6.55 4.39
C ASP A 98 11.90 6.76 3.54
N GLN A 99 12.11 5.90 2.54
CA GLN A 99 13.26 5.98 1.62
C GLN A 99 13.00 6.90 0.40
N GLY A 100 11.82 7.55 0.31
CA GLY A 100 11.43 8.35 -0.85
C GLY A 100 11.24 7.55 -2.15
N LYS A 101 11.04 6.23 -2.03
CA LYS A 101 10.75 5.34 -3.16
C LYS A 101 9.26 5.24 -3.39
N ASN A 102 8.86 4.98 -4.63
CA ASN A 102 7.45 4.76 -4.96
C ASN A 102 6.94 3.47 -4.27
N PRO A 103 5.93 3.54 -3.39
CA PRO A 103 5.40 2.36 -2.70
C PRO A 103 4.73 1.36 -3.65
N ASN A 104 4.29 1.79 -4.84
CA ASN A 104 3.76 0.87 -5.86
C ASN A 104 4.80 -0.12 -6.40
N LEU A 105 6.09 0.17 -6.22
CA LEU A 105 7.16 -0.75 -6.61
C LEU A 105 7.10 -2.04 -5.80
N TYR A 106 6.80 -1.95 -4.50
CA TYR A 106 6.62 -3.13 -3.65
C TYR A 106 5.48 -4.03 -4.14
N THR A 107 4.32 -3.43 -4.46
CA THR A 107 3.18 -4.17 -4.98
C THR A 107 3.52 -4.86 -6.30
N LYS A 108 4.24 -4.17 -7.18
CA LYS A 108 4.73 -4.74 -8.44
C LYS A 108 5.64 -5.94 -8.18
N ASP A 109 6.68 -5.77 -7.36
CA ASP A 109 7.65 -6.82 -7.06
C ASP A 109 6.98 -8.03 -6.40
N PHE A 110 6.00 -7.80 -5.52
CA PHE A 110 5.21 -8.86 -4.89
C PHE A 110 4.39 -9.65 -5.91
N VAL A 111 3.69 -8.97 -6.82
CA VAL A 111 2.91 -9.64 -7.88
C VAL A 111 3.83 -10.43 -8.81
N GLU A 112 4.97 -9.86 -9.20
CA GLU A 112 5.96 -10.54 -10.04
C GLU A 112 6.54 -11.78 -9.36
N GLN A 113 6.84 -11.69 -8.06
CA GLN A 113 7.31 -12.83 -7.27
C GLN A 113 6.26 -13.94 -7.19
N VAL A 114 5.00 -13.61 -6.86
CA VAL A 114 3.91 -14.60 -6.76
C VAL A 114 3.64 -15.24 -8.13
N ALA A 115 3.68 -14.46 -9.21
CA ALA A 115 3.52 -14.99 -10.57
C ALA A 115 4.65 -15.94 -10.94
N GLY A 116 5.91 -15.57 -10.65
CA GLY A 116 7.08 -16.41 -10.87
C GLY A 116 7.03 -17.69 -10.06
N GLU A 117 6.62 -17.62 -8.80
CA GLU A 117 6.47 -18.77 -7.92
C GLU A 117 5.37 -19.72 -8.41
N ASN A 118 4.23 -19.19 -8.86
CA ASN A 118 3.17 -19.99 -9.47
C ASN A 118 3.63 -20.71 -10.75
N MET A 119 4.35 -20.01 -11.64
CA MET A 119 4.91 -20.62 -12.84
C MET A 119 5.92 -21.72 -12.51
N PHE A 120 6.79 -21.47 -11.52
CA PHE A 120 7.77 -22.44 -11.06
C PHE A 120 7.12 -23.69 -10.45
N MET A 121 6.08 -23.51 -9.61
CA MET A 121 5.31 -24.61 -9.03
C MET A 121 4.63 -25.45 -10.12
N ASN A 122 3.98 -24.77 -11.07
CA ASN A 122 3.34 -25.45 -12.20
C ASN A 122 4.36 -26.22 -13.04
N GLY A 123 5.56 -25.67 -13.24
CA GLY A 123 6.66 -26.36 -13.90
C GLY A 123 7.08 -27.64 -13.16
N LYS A 124 7.26 -27.57 -11.84
CA LYS A 124 7.57 -28.76 -11.01
C LYS A 124 6.50 -29.83 -11.09
N LEU A 125 5.23 -29.44 -10.95
CA LEU A 125 4.10 -30.36 -11.04
C LEU A 125 4.03 -31.02 -12.41
N HIS A 126 4.24 -30.24 -13.48
CA HIS A 126 4.30 -30.76 -14.84
C HIS A 126 5.44 -31.76 -15.01
N SER A 127 6.66 -31.44 -14.57
CA SER A 127 7.81 -32.36 -14.64
C SER A 127 7.57 -33.65 -13.85
N MET A 128 6.96 -33.56 -12.66
CA MET A 128 6.61 -34.74 -11.87
C MET A 128 5.60 -35.63 -12.59
N LYS A 129 4.58 -35.03 -13.20
CA LYS A 129 3.59 -35.78 -14.00
C LYS A 129 4.22 -36.45 -15.20
N THR A 130 5.06 -35.74 -15.95
CA THR A 130 5.79 -36.31 -17.09
C THR A 130 6.70 -37.45 -16.65
N TYR A 131 7.40 -37.30 -15.53
CA TYR A 131 8.23 -38.37 -14.98
C TYR A 131 7.41 -39.61 -14.62
N GLN A 132 6.25 -39.41 -13.97
CA GLN A 132 5.32 -40.50 -13.64
C GLN A 132 4.83 -41.20 -14.90
N ASP A 133 4.46 -40.47 -15.95
CA ASP A 133 4.00 -41.04 -17.22
C ASP A 133 5.12 -41.84 -17.93
N MET A 134 6.34 -41.32 -17.94
CA MET A 134 7.51 -42.02 -18.50
C MET A 134 7.82 -43.31 -17.72
N LEU A 135 7.78 -43.25 -16.39
CA LEU A 135 8.00 -44.41 -15.52
C LEU A 135 6.90 -45.47 -15.72
N ALA A 136 5.64 -45.04 -15.78
CA ALA A 136 4.50 -45.93 -16.03
C ALA A 136 4.64 -46.65 -17.38
N THR A 137 5.04 -45.91 -18.42
CA THR A 137 5.28 -46.47 -19.76
C THR A 137 6.40 -47.51 -19.71
N ALA A 138 7.57 -47.15 -19.16
CA ALA A 138 8.70 -48.06 -19.07
C ALA A 138 8.40 -49.32 -18.24
N LEU A 139 7.62 -49.18 -17.15
CA LEU A 139 7.19 -50.32 -16.34
C LEU A 139 6.21 -51.23 -17.11
N SER A 140 5.27 -50.66 -17.85
CA SER A 140 4.32 -51.43 -18.65
C SER A 140 4.98 -52.21 -19.79
N GLU A 141 6.04 -51.66 -20.39
CA GLU A 141 6.81 -52.31 -21.46
C GLU A 141 7.64 -53.49 -20.93
N ASN A 142 8.27 -53.34 -19.76
CA ASN A 142 9.14 -54.37 -19.18
C ASN A 142 8.37 -55.40 -18.33
N PHE A 143 7.21 -55.03 -17.79
CA PHE A 143 6.39 -55.86 -16.91
C PHE A 143 4.92 -55.80 -17.31
N SER A 144 4.57 -56.52 -18.37
CA SER A 144 3.23 -56.55 -18.94
C SER A 144 2.14 -57.06 -17.97
N GLU A 145 2.51 -57.87 -16.98
CA GLU A 145 1.62 -58.34 -15.91
C GLU A 145 1.17 -57.24 -14.94
N LEU A 146 1.96 -56.16 -14.79
CA LEU A 146 1.67 -55.03 -13.90
C LEU A 146 0.95 -53.87 -14.60
N ALA A 147 0.90 -53.88 -15.94
CA ALA A 147 0.22 -52.86 -16.74
C ALA A 147 -1.22 -52.50 -16.27
N PRO A 148 -2.11 -53.47 -15.93
CA PRO A 148 -3.49 -53.13 -15.51
C PRO A 148 -3.56 -52.40 -14.15
N GLU A 149 -2.63 -52.67 -13.23
CA GLU A 149 -2.55 -51.98 -11.93
C GLU A 149 -1.98 -50.56 -12.08
N ILE A 150 -1.03 -50.36 -13.00
CA ILE A 150 -0.39 -49.07 -13.28
C ILE A 150 -1.40 -48.10 -13.91
N ASP A 151 -2.17 -48.55 -14.91
CA ASP A 151 -3.17 -47.70 -15.57
C ASP A 151 -4.32 -47.29 -14.63
N LYS A 152 -4.69 -48.17 -13.70
CA LYS A 152 -5.71 -47.88 -12.67
C LYS A 152 -5.31 -46.73 -11.74
N ARG A 153 -4.00 -46.54 -11.52
CA ARG A 153 -3.44 -45.52 -10.62
C ARG A 153 -3.10 -44.19 -11.32
N ARG A 154 -3.37 -44.08 -12.62
CA ARG A 154 -3.05 -42.92 -13.46
C ARG A 154 -4.17 -41.86 -13.50
N VAL A 155 -5.34 -42.17 -12.95
CA VAL A 155 -6.52 -41.28 -12.81
C VAL A 155 -6.41 -40.46 -11.54
#